data_AF-A0A942MNT1-F1
#
_entry.id   AF-A0A942MNT1-F1
#
_cell.length_a   1.000
_cell.length_b   1.000
_cell.length_c   1.000
_cell.angle_alpha   90.00
_cell.angle_beta   90.00
_cell.angle_gamma   90.00
#
_symmetry.space_group_name_H-M   'P 1'
#
loop_
_entity.id
_entity.type
_entity.pdbx_description
1 polymer ?
#
loop_
_entity_poly.entity_id
_entity_poly.type
_entity_poly.pdbx_seq_one_letter_code
_entity_poly.pdbx_strand_id
1 'polypeptide(L)'
;MKLSTSTEYRVLAGPEGYLPPAAACMGIVLPEKGQALMEGEIVTEEKAMEKIALKILSAKNPYFFPGPLLLWDWKDGVAEKAHTVKKLADAAGAGIIPMPDYRPKYPMINPAVEINPNHPNLTIWHNKIDVCVFVGVHCHYANVALKIIRGGTGCYTIALCAEAGHEDAMISLRDVGLSCLERLVETVCRIKEDELK
;
A
#
# COMPACT_ATOMS: atom_id res chain seq x y z
N MET A 1 20.75 -20.98 -30.90
CA MET A 1 21.08 -20.38 -29.60
C MET A 1 19.79 -20.36 -28.78
N LYS A 2 19.65 -21.24 -27.78
CA LYS A 2 18.44 -21.28 -26.93
C LYS A 2 18.44 -20.01 -26.07
N LEU A 3 17.48 -19.11 -26.31
CA LEU A 3 17.18 -18.02 -25.39
C LEU A 3 16.75 -18.68 -24.08
N SER A 4 17.59 -18.56 -23.05
CA SER A 4 17.22 -18.93 -21.70
C SER A 4 16.04 -18.05 -21.29
N THR A 5 14.97 -18.71 -20.83
CA THR A 5 13.78 -18.16 -20.18
C THR A 5 14.03 -16.82 -19.49
N SER A 6 13.41 -15.75 -20.01
CA SER A 6 13.37 -14.47 -19.31
C SER A 6 12.68 -14.69 -17.96
N THR A 7 13.38 -14.45 -16.86
CA THR A 7 12.74 -14.30 -15.55
C THR A 7 11.72 -13.16 -15.67
N GLU A 8 10.43 -13.48 -15.53
CA GLU A 8 9.37 -12.47 -15.47
C GLU A 8 9.67 -11.47 -14.35
N TYR A 9 9.52 -10.17 -14.64
CA TYR A 9 9.82 -9.11 -13.69
C TYR A 9 8.85 -9.18 -12.50
N ARG A 10 9.36 -8.95 -11.28
CA ARG A 10 8.56 -8.97 -10.05
C ARG A 10 8.76 -7.67 -9.27
N VAL A 11 7.68 -7.16 -8.70
CA VAL A 11 7.71 -5.97 -7.84
C VAL A 11 7.88 -6.42 -6.40
N LEU A 12 9.13 -6.45 -5.92
CA LEU A 12 9.50 -6.93 -4.59
C LEU A 12 9.97 -5.81 -3.67
N ALA A 13 10.02 -6.09 -2.36
CA ALA A 13 10.63 -5.18 -1.39
C ALA A 13 12.08 -4.84 -1.79
N GLY A 14 12.38 -3.55 -1.79
CA GLY A 14 13.65 -3.01 -2.28
C GLY A 14 14.75 -2.92 -1.22
N PRO A 15 15.70 -1.97 -1.38
CA PRO A 15 15.75 -1.01 -2.49
C PRO A 15 16.13 -1.72 -3.80
N GLU A 16 15.38 -1.44 -4.87
CA GLU A 16 15.70 -1.95 -6.21
C GLU A 16 16.79 -1.12 -6.91
N GLY A 17 16.96 0.14 -6.49
CA GLY A 17 17.96 1.05 -7.03
C GLY A 17 17.45 2.49 -7.11
N TYR A 18 18.34 3.44 -7.35
CA TYR A 18 18.01 4.88 -7.32
C TYR A 18 16.88 5.28 -8.31
N LEU A 19 16.84 4.63 -9.47
CA LEU A 19 15.82 4.83 -10.51
C LEU A 19 15.26 3.47 -10.94
N PRO A 20 14.34 2.86 -10.16
CA PRO A 20 13.77 1.60 -10.55
C PRO A 20 12.96 1.79 -11.84
N PRO A 21 12.99 0.82 -12.78
CA PRO A 21 12.17 0.89 -13.99
C PRO A 21 10.70 0.98 -13.58
N ALA A 22 9.86 1.69 -14.34
CA ALA A 22 8.42 1.66 -14.05
C ALA A 22 7.91 0.23 -14.24
N ALA A 23 7.10 -0.29 -13.30
CA ALA A 23 6.62 -1.68 -13.39
C ALA A 23 5.85 -1.94 -14.69
N ALA A 24 5.07 -0.95 -15.16
CA ALA A 24 4.39 -0.99 -16.45
C ALA A 24 5.35 -1.19 -17.64
N CYS A 25 6.53 -0.56 -17.63
CA CYS A 25 7.54 -0.74 -18.67
C CYS A 25 8.20 -2.13 -18.64
N MET A 26 8.05 -2.85 -17.53
CA MET A 26 8.54 -4.21 -17.35
C MET A 26 7.47 -5.27 -17.64
N GLY A 27 6.30 -4.86 -18.16
CA GLY A 27 5.21 -5.76 -18.55
C GLY A 27 4.17 -6.02 -17.45
N ILE A 28 4.26 -5.35 -16.31
CA ILE A 28 3.24 -5.44 -15.26
C ILE A 28 2.01 -4.66 -15.68
N VAL A 29 0.85 -5.30 -15.64
CA VAL A 29 -0.44 -4.70 -15.99
C VAL A 29 -1.34 -4.59 -14.76
N LEU A 30 -2.26 -3.64 -14.78
CA LEU A 30 -3.25 -3.47 -13.71
C LEU A 30 -4.28 -4.62 -13.73
N PRO A 31 -4.81 -5.02 -12.56
CA PRO A 31 -5.78 -6.10 -12.46
C PRO A 31 -7.14 -5.72 -13.04
N GLU A 32 -7.90 -6.69 -13.55
CA GLU A 32 -9.31 -6.53 -13.92
C GLU A 32 -10.24 -6.66 -12.70
N LYS A 33 -11.54 -6.35 -12.85
CA LYS A 33 -12.51 -6.45 -11.74
C LYS A 33 -12.54 -7.88 -11.17
N GLY A 34 -12.51 -7.99 -9.84
CA GLY A 34 -12.42 -9.27 -9.12
C GLY A 34 -11.00 -9.85 -9.04
N GLN A 35 -10.01 -9.17 -9.63
CA GLN A 35 -8.60 -9.51 -9.51
C GLN A 35 -7.86 -8.48 -8.67
N ALA A 36 -6.66 -8.85 -8.25
CA ALA A 36 -5.70 -8.01 -7.57
C ALA A 36 -4.30 -8.22 -8.16
N LEU A 37 -3.39 -7.30 -7.84
CA LEU A 37 -1.98 -7.42 -8.21
C LEU A 37 -1.17 -7.81 -6.98
N MET A 38 -0.31 -8.82 -7.10
CA MET A 38 0.58 -9.28 -6.05
C MET A 38 1.97 -9.55 -6.63
N GLU A 39 2.94 -8.71 -6.27
CA GLU A 39 4.36 -8.82 -6.61
C GLU A 39 4.62 -8.93 -8.12
N GLY A 40 3.75 -8.31 -8.93
CA GLY A 40 3.78 -8.36 -10.40
C GLY A 40 2.84 -9.39 -11.02
N GLU A 41 2.20 -10.25 -10.22
CA GLU A 41 1.28 -11.29 -10.70
C GLU A 41 -0.18 -10.92 -10.47
N ILE A 42 -1.03 -11.24 -11.45
CA ILE A 42 -2.48 -11.15 -11.31
C ILE A 42 -2.98 -12.34 -10.47
N VAL A 43 -3.69 -12.03 -9.40
CA VAL A 43 -4.28 -13.01 -8.48
C VAL A 43 -5.75 -12.69 -8.21
N THR A 44 -6.46 -13.60 -7.54
CA THR A 44 -7.80 -13.29 -7.03
C THR A 44 -7.73 -12.26 -5.91
N GLU A 45 -8.80 -11.48 -5.77
CA GLU A 45 -8.93 -10.49 -4.71
C GLU A 45 -8.78 -11.13 -3.31
N GLU A 46 -9.39 -12.30 -3.10
CA GLU A 46 -9.36 -13.02 -1.81
C GLU A 46 -7.93 -13.42 -1.44
N LYS A 47 -7.17 -13.96 -2.41
CA LYS A 47 -5.76 -14.35 -2.19
C LYS A 47 -4.91 -13.13 -1.83
N ALA A 48 -5.16 -11.98 -2.46
CA ALA A 48 -4.47 -10.75 -2.12
C ALA A 48 -4.88 -10.24 -0.73
N MET A 49 -6.16 -10.30 -0.34
CA MET A 49 -6.61 -9.92 1.01
C MET A 49 -5.95 -10.75 2.10
N GLU A 50 -5.89 -12.07 1.94
CA GLU A 50 -5.19 -12.95 2.88
C GLU A 50 -3.70 -12.59 2.98
N LYS A 51 -3.05 -12.35 1.83
CA LYS A 51 -1.65 -11.94 1.80
C LYS A 51 -1.41 -10.59 2.47
N ILE A 52 -2.31 -9.62 2.26
CA ILE A 52 -2.27 -8.31 2.91
C ILE A 52 -2.36 -8.47 4.42
N ALA A 53 -3.36 -9.23 4.91
CA ALA A 53 -3.55 -9.47 6.32
C ALA A 53 -2.32 -10.12 6.97
N LEU A 54 -1.77 -11.16 6.35
CA LEU A 54 -0.53 -11.80 6.80
C LEU A 54 0.65 -10.83 6.82
N LYS A 55 0.83 -10.02 5.76
CA LYS A 55 1.94 -9.06 5.67
C LYS A 55 1.87 -8.01 6.76
N ILE A 56 0.68 -7.50 7.05
CA ILE A 56 0.49 -6.48 8.08
C ILE A 56 0.70 -7.10 9.48
N LEU A 57 0.12 -8.27 9.76
CA LEU A 57 0.25 -8.92 11.08
C LEU A 57 1.67 -9.40 11.38
N SER A 58 2.39 -9.89 10.36
CA SER A 58 3.79 -10.32 10.49
C SER A 58 4.82 -9.17 10.47
N ALA A 59 4.38 -7.94 10.23
CA ALA A 59 5.27 -6.78 10.17
C ALA A 59 5.82 -6.44 11.56
N LYS A 60 7.07 -5.98 11.64
CA LYS A 60 7.64 -5.47 12.89
C LYS A 60 7.12 -4.08 13.22
N ASN A 61 6.81 -3.27 12.21
CA ASN A 61 6.41 -1.89 12.37
C ASN A 61 5.50 -1.43 11.21
N PRO A 62 4.26 -1.97 11.12
CA PRO A 62 3.31 -1.63 10.06
C PRO A 62 2.68 -0.25 10.25
N TYR A 63 2.51 0.50 9.17
CA TYR A 63 1.85 1.82 9.18
C TYR A 63 0.84 1.99 8.05
N PHE A 64 -0.24 2.69 8.34
CA PHE A 64 -1.23 3.13 7.36
C PHE A 64 -1.02 4.61 7.03
N PHE A 65 -1.10 4.92 5.74
CA PHE A 65 -0.98 6.27 5.18
C PHE A 65 -2.30 6.69 4.54
N PRO A 66 -3.26 7.19 5.34
CA PRO A 66 -4.50 7.72 4.82
C PRO A 66 -4.26 9.03 4.07
N GLY A 67 -4.73 9.11 2.83
CA GLY A 67 -4.65 10.32 2.01
C GLY A 67 -5.87 11.24 2.11
N PRO A 68 -5.83 12.40 1.41
CA PRO A 68 -6.88 13.41 1.42
C PRO A 68 -8.26 12.92 0.99
N LEU A 69 -8.36 11.84 0.21
CA LEU A 69 -9.68 11.29 -0.16
C LEU A 69 -10.41 10.64 1.03
N LEU A 70 -9.68 10.35 2.11
CA LEU A 70 -10.18 9.76 3.35
C LEU A 70 -10.15 10.75 4.53
N LEU A 71 -9.19 11.66 4.56
CA LEU A 71 -8.97 12.58 5.69
C LEU A 71 -9.98 13.72 5.77
N TRP A 72 -10.57 14.11 4.64
CA TRP A 72 -11.54 15.19 4.58
C TRP A 72 -12.92 14.56 4.42
N ASP A 73 -13.87 14.82 5.31
CA ASP A 73 -15.24 14.30 5.21
C ASP A 73 -16.04 15.06 4.14
N TRP A 74 -15.60 14.91 2.89
CA TRP A 74 -16.03 15.74 1.76
C TRP A 74 -17.26 15.19 1.03
N LYS A 75 -17.67 13.95 1.34
CA LYS A 75 -18.88 13.30 0.82
C LYS A 75 -19.36 12.21 1.77
N ASP A 76 -20.63 11.85 1.61
CA ASP A 76 -21.24 10.72 2.31
C ASP A 76 -20.42 9.43 2.13
N GLY A 77 -20.26 8.66 3.21
CA GLY A 77 -19.52 7.41 3.21
C GLY A 77 -18.01 7.54 3.45
N VAL A 78 -17.43 8.76 3.47
CA VAL A 78 -15.99 8.94 3.72
C VAL A 78 -15.68 8.76 5.20
N ALA A 79 -16.47 9.34 6.11
CA ALA A 79 -16.31 9.14 7.54
C ALA A 79 -16.35 7.65 7.93
N GLU A 80 -17.31 6.88 7.39
CA GLU A 80 -17.43 5.45 7.64
C GLU A 80 -16.21 4.68 7.14
N LYS A 81 -15.72 5.01 5.94
CA LYS A 81 -14.46 4.43 5.43
C LYS A 81 -13.28 4.76 6.33
N ALA A 82 -13.17 6.00 6.82
CA ALA A 82 -12.10 6.43 7.72
C ALA A 82 -12.15 5.65 9.04
N HIS A 83 -13.35 5.46 9.60
CA HIS A 83 -13.56 4.63 10.77
C HIS A 83 -13.16 3.16 10.52
N THR A 84 -13.51 2.59 9.36
CA THR A 84 -13.13 1.21 9.03
C THR A 84 -11.62 1.05 8.83
N VAL A 85 -10.96 2.01 8.19
CA VAL A 85 -9.48 2.03 8.09
C VAL A 85 -8.84 2.13 9.48
N LYS A 86 -9.38 2.95 10.36
CA LYS A 86 -8.90 3.05 11.75
C LYS A 86 -9.07 1.71 12.48
N LYS A 87 -10.24 1.07 12.37
CA LYS A 87 -10.48 -0.28 12.92
C LYS A 87 -9.49 -1.31 12.38
N LEU A 88 -9.19 -1.27 11.08
CA LEU A 88 -8.22 -2.16 10.44
C LEU A 88 -6.81 -1.97 11.01
N ALA A 89 -6.36 -0.72 11.12
CA ALA A 89 -5.07 -0.40 11.70
C ALA A 89 -4.98 -0.84 13.18
N ASP A 90 -6.04 -0.63 13.96
CA ASP A 90 -6.10 -1.04 15.36
C ASP A 90 -6.08 -2.57 15.52
N ALA A 91 -6.84 -3.30 14.68
CA ALA A 91 -6.84 -4.76 14.67
C ALA A 91 -5.45 -5.33 14.35
N ALA A 92 -4.75 -4.68 13.41
CA ALA A 92 -3.39 -5.00 13.01
C ALA A 92 -2.31 -4.59 14.01
N GLY A 93 -2.62 -3.77 15.02
CA GLY A 93 -1.60 -3.15 15.88
C GLY A 93 -0.68 -2.18 15.12
N ALA A 94 -1.17 -1.59 14.04
CA ALA A 94 -0.41 -0.72 13.14
C ALA A 94 -0.53 0.76 13.52
N GLY A 95 0.53 1.52 13.21
CA GLY A 95 0.52 2.97 13.33
C GLY A 95 -0.25 3.65 12.19
N ILE A 96 -0.54 4.95 12.34
CA ILE A 96 -1.14 5.77 11.30
C ILE A 96 -0.33 7.06 11.18
N ILE A 97 0.15 7.37 9.97
CA ILE A 97 0.76 8.66 9.63
C ILE A 97 0.01 9.22 8.42
N PRO A 98 -0.73 10.32 8.54
CA PRO A 98 -1.52 10.84 7.44
C PRO A 98 -0.64 11.39 6.30
N MET A 99 -1.22 11.36 5.10
CA MET A 99 -0.75 12.09 3.92
C MET A 99 -1.72 13.27 3.66
N PRO A 100 -1.69 14.34 4.48
CA PRO A 100 -2.73 15.36 4.47
C PRO A 100 -2.68 16.27 3.24
N ASP A 101 -1.50 16.39 2.62
CA ASP A 101 -1.22 17.36 1.57
C ASP A 101 -0.12 16.81 0.65
N TYR A 102 -0.24 17.12 -0.63
CA TYR A 102 0.67 16.65 -1.67
C TYR A 102 1.66 17.71 -2.15
N ARG A 103 1.51 18.97 -1.71
CA ARG A 103 2.47 20.03 -2.03
C ARG A 103 3.88 19.59 -1.64
N PRO A 104 4.91 19.88 -2.44
CA PRO A 104 6.29 19.63 -2.04
C PRO A 104 6.62 20.39 -0.75
N LYS A 105 7.05 19.66 0.29
CA LYS A 105 7.34 20.22 1.62
C LYS A 105 8.82 20.11 2.04
N TYR A 106 9.76 19.89 1.13
CA TYR A 106 11.17 19.76 1.50
C TYR A 106 11.84 21.14 1.71
N PRO A 107 12.65 21.35 2.77
CA PRO A 107 13.02 20.43 3.87
C PRO A 107 12.11 20.53 5.12
N MET A 108 10.94 21.17 5.02
CA MET A 108 10.03 21.48 6.13
C MET A 108 9.17 20.30 6.63
N ILE A 109 9.21 19.13 5.98
CA ILE A 109 8.43 17.96 6.36
C ILE A 109 8.83 17.47 7.76
N ASN A 110 7.85 17.18 8.61
CA ASN A 110 8.07 16.46 9.86
C ASN A 110 7.77 14.97 9.68
N PRO A 111 8.80 14.11 9.49
CA PRO A 111 8.59 12.70 9.16
C PRO A 111 7.97 11.88 10.30
N ALA A 112 7.87 12.41 11.53
CA ALA A 112 7.23 11.72 12.65
C ALA A 112 5.69 11.78 12.60
N VAL A 113 5.11 12.75 11.87
CA VAL A 113 3.67 13.05 11.92
C VAL A 113 2.99 13.15 10.56
N GLU A 114 3.75 13.30 9.48
CA GLU A 114 3.20 13.32 8.13
C GLU A 114 4.10 12.57 7.13
N ILE A 115 3.46 12.06 6.07
CA ILE A 115 4.14 11.55 4.89
C ILE A 115 3.83 12.42 3.68
N ASN A 116 4.84 12.72 2.88
CA ASN A 116 4.70 13.47 1.63
C ASN A 116 5.00 12.53 0.45
N PRO A 117 4.17 12.49 -0.59
CA PRO A 117 4.38 11.57 -1.71
C PRO A 117 5.66 11.86 -2.51
N ASN A 118 6.21 13.08 -2.42
CA ASN A 118 7.44 13.44 -3.13
C ASN A 118 8.72 13.04 -2.36
N HIS A 119 8.61 12.78 -1.06
CA HIS A 119 9.72 12.32 -0.21
C HIS A 119 9.26 11.29 0.85
N PRO A 120 8.53 10.23 0.46
CA PRO A 120 7.95 9.29 1.41
C PRO A 120 9.03 8.48 2.14
N ASN A 121 10.18 8.29 1.50
CA ASN A 121 11.36 7.63 2.04
C ASN A 121 11.84 8.27 3.36
N LEU A 122 11.71 9.59 3.53
CA LEU A 122 12.11 10.26 4.77
C LEU A 122 11.27 9.77 5.96
N THR A 123 9.96 9.65 5.78
CA THR A 123 9.04 9.11 6.79
C THR A 123 9.29 7.63 7.04
N ILE A 124 9.48 6.83 5.97
CA ILE A 124 9.78 5.40 6.09
C ILE A 124 11.07 5.16 6.89
N TRP A 125 12.16 5.86 6.54
CA TRP A 125 13.46 5.71 7.21
C TRP A 125 13.42 6.20 8.66
N HIS A 126 12.82 7.36 8.90
CA HIS A 126 12.74 7.95 10.24
C HIS A 126 12.04 7.01 11.22
N ASN A 127 10.90 6.46 10.81
CA ASN A 127 10.07 5.61 11.66
C ASN A 127 10.45 4.13 11.58
N LYS A 128 11.38 3.73 10.71
CA LYS A 128 11.77 2.33 10.44
C LYS A 128 10.57 1.46 10.06
N ILE A 129 9.75 1.95 9.14
CA ILE A 129 8.53 1.27 8.68
C ILE A 129 8.94 0.15 7.73
N ASP A 130 8.48 -1.07 7.98
CA ASP A 130 8.78 -2.25 7.15
C ASP A 130 7.60 -2.71 6.30
N VAL A 131 6.37 -2.34 6.67
CA VAL A 131 5.16 -2.49 5.85
C VAL A 131 4.35 -1.21 5.88
N CYS A 132 3.94 -0.71 4.72
CA CYS A 132 3.07 0.45 4.64
C CYS A 132 1.83 0.22 3.76
N VAL A 133 0.70 0.77 4.20
CA VAL A 133 -0.59 0.64 3.51
C VAL A 133 -1.07 2.02 3.07
N PHE A 134 -1.15 2.25 1.77
CA PHE A 134 -1.72 3.46 1.18
C PHE A 134 -3.22 3.30 1.00
N VAL A 135 -4.01 4.25 1.49
CA VAL A 135 -5.48 4.23 1.35
C VAL A 135 -6.03 5.64 1.21
N GLY A 136 -6.95 5.85 0.27
CA GLY A 136 -7.51 7.19 0.02
C GLY A 136 -6.50 8.21 -0.54
N VAL A 137 -5.50 7.73 -1.30
CA VAL A 137 -4.50 8.55 -1.97
C VAL A 137 -4.84 8.66 -3.46
N HIS A 138 -4.67 9.83 -4.07
CA HIS A 138 -4.90 9.99 -5.51
C HIS A 138 -3.85 9.22 -6.30
N CYS A 139 -4.27 8.60 -7.40
CA CYS A 139 -3.44 7.57 -8.02
C CYS A 139 -2.07 8.05 -8.49
N HIS A 140 -1.98 9.27 -9.03
CA HIS A 140 -0.71 9.84 -9.46
C HIS A 140 0.27 10.07 -8.30
N TYR A 141 -0.22 10.51 -7.13
CA TYR A 141 0.62 10.67 -5.94
C TYR A 141 1.00 9.33 -5.30
N ALA A 142 0.11 8.35 -5.32
CA ALA A 142 0.43 6.99 -4.89
C ALA A 142 1.55 6.41 -5.76
N ASN A 143 1.45 6.48 -7.10
CA ASN A 143 2.48 5.97 -8.01
C ASN A 143 3.85 6.64 -7.80
N VAL A 144 3.88 7.96 -7.63
CA VAL A 144 5.13 8.68 -7.31
C VAL A 144 5.72 8.17 -5.99
N ALA A 145 4.89 8.07 -4.95
CA ALA A 145 5.36 7.63 -3.64
C ALA A 145 5.89 6.19 -3.67
N LEU A 146 5.13 5.26 -4.26
CA LEU A 146 5.47 3.84 -4.39
C LEU A 146 6.80 3.66 -5.12
N LYS A 147 7.01 4.39 -6.23
CA LYS A 147 8.26 4.35 -6.99
C LYS A 147 9.47 4.80 -6.16
N ILE A 148 9.33 5.87 -5.38
CA ILE A 148 10.40 6.36 -4.50
C ILE A 148 10.67 5.37 -3.37
N ILE A 149 9.62 4.79 -2.77
CA ILE A 149 9.77 3.78 -1.71
C ILE A 149 10.47 2.53 -2.25
N ARG A 150 10.09 2.04 -3.43
CA ARG A 150 10.72 0.87 -4.07
C ARG A 150 12.18 1.12 -4.40
N GLY A 151 12.51 2.32 -4.88
CA GLY A 151 13.88 2.68 -5.22
C GLY A 151 14.79 2.88 -4.00
N GLY A 152 14.26 3.49 -2.93
CA GLY A 152 15.05 3.96 -1.80
C GLY A 152 14.95 3.15 -0.51
N THR A 153 14.01 2.21 -0.39
CA THR A 153 13.71 1.56 0.89
C THR A 153 13.44 0.06 0.73
N GLY A 154 13.52 -0.68 1.84
CA GLY A 154 13.05 -2.07 1.93
C GLY A 154 11.63 -2.24 2.44
N CYS A 155 10.83 -1.15 2.49
CA CYS A 155 9.46 -1.22 2.96
C CYS A 155 8.57 -1.96 1.94
N TYR A 156 7.77 -2.90 2.44
CA TYR A 156 6.77 -3.59 1.65
C TYR A 156 5.52 -2.70 1.52
N THR A 157 5.12 -2.37 0.29
CA THR A 157 4.01 -1.44 0.04
C THR A 157 2.74 -2.17 -0.37
N ILE A 158 1.64 -1.82 0.27
CA ILE A 158 0.30 -2.25 -0.06
C ILE A 158 -0.50 -1.02 -0.49
N ALA A 159 -1.21 -1.10 -1.61
CA ALA A 159 -2.06 -0.03 -2.11
C ALA A 159 -3.53 -0.48 -2.15
N LEU A 160 -4.38 0.22 -1.38
CA LEU A 160 -5.82 0.03 -1.35
C LEU A 160 -6.48 1.13 -2.19
N CYS A 161 -6.57 0.89 -3.50
CA CYS A 161 -7.04 1.88 -4.47
C CYS A 161 -8.56 1.82 -4.65
N ALA A 162 -9.22 2.97 -4.65
CA ALA A 162 -10.65 3.05 -4.97
C ALA A 162 -10.97 2.87 -6.48
N GLU A 163 -9.94 2.90 -7.33
CA GLU A 163 -10.04 2.90 -8.79
C GLU A 163 -9.37 1.65 -9.38
N ALA A 164 -8.33 1.79 -10.21
CA ALA A 164 -7.75 0.72 -11.01
C ALA A 164 -6.61 -0.09 -10.35
N GLY A 165 -6.11 0.35 -9.19
CA GLY A 165 -4.90 -0.23 -8.57
C GLY A 165 -3.60 0.48 -8.96
N HIS A 166 -2.48 -0.08 -8.50
CA HIS A 166 -1.13 0.49 -8.61
C HIS A 166 -0.10 -0.58 -8.95
N GLU A 167 0.50 -0.48 -10.14
CA GLU A 167 1.48 -1.43 -10.65
C GLU A 167 2.83 -1.38 -9.90
N ASP A 168 3.17 -0.24 -9.30
CA ASP A 168 4.42 -0.07 -8.55
C ASP A 168 4.31 -0.57 -7.10
N ALA A 169 3.13 -0.99 -6.63
CA ALA A 169 2.96 -1.58 -5.31
C ALA A 169 3.24 -3.09 -5.30
N MET A 170 3.85 -3.61 -4.22
CA MET A 170 4.02 -5.06 -4.04
C MET A 170 2.68 -5.79 -3.87
N ILE A 171 1.64 -5.14 -3.32
CA ILE A 171 0.26 -5.63 -3.45
C ILE A 171 -0.65 -4.46 -3.76
N SER A 172 -1.54 -4.60 -4.74
CA SER A 172 -2.59 -3.62 -5.01
C SER A 172 -3.96 -4.28 -5.10
N LEU A 173 -4.90 -3.74 -4.33
CA LEU A 173 -6.32 -3.93 -4.56
C LEU A 173 -6.88 -2.77 -5.39
N ARG A 174 -7.91 -3.06 -6.16
CA ARG A 174 -8.68 -2.10 -6.96
C ARG A 174 -10.11 -2.01 -6.44
N ASP A 175 -10.86 -1.00 -6.89
CA ASP A 175 -12.27 -0.79 -6.53
C ASP A 175 -12.55 -0.87 -5.01
N VAL A 176 -11.60 -0.45 -4.16
CA VAL A 176 -11.70 -0.58 -2.70
C VAL A 176 -12.77 0.37 -2.15
N GLY A 177 -13.94 -0.22 -1.88
CA GLY A 177 -15.05 0.38 -1.16
C GLY A 177 -15.11 0.02 0.33
N LEU A 178 -16.19 0.45 1.00
CA LEU A 178 -16.43 0.16 2.41
C LEU A 178 -16.50 -1.35 2.68
N SER A 179 -17.29 -2.08 1.89
CA SER A 179 -17.44 -3.54 2.01
C SER A 179 -16.14 -4.32 1.80
N CYS A 180 -15.24 -3.81 0.96
CA CYS A 180 -13.92 -4.39 0.76
C CYS A 180 -13.05 -4.20 2.02
N LEU A 181 -13.06 -3.00 2.61
CA LEU A 181 -12.35 -2.72 3.85
C LEU A 181 -12.90 -3.54 5.03
N GLU A 182 -14.22 -3.71 5.13
CA GLU A 182 -14.85 -4.54 6.17
C GLU A 182 -14.42 -6.00 6.08
N ARG A 183 -14.45 -6.59 4.87
CA ARG A 183 -13.93 -7.96 4.64
C ARG A 183 -12.45 -8.09 4.99
N LEU A 184 -11.65 -7.04 4.73
CA LEU A 184 -10.24 -7.04 5.09
C LEU A 184 -10.04 -6.99 6.62
N VAL A 185 -10.87 -6.22 7.35
CA VAL A 185 -10.89 -6.23 8.83
C VAL A 185 -11.22 -7.62 9.34
N GLU A 186 -12.27 -8.25 8.81
CA GLU A 186 -12.67 -9.61 9.20
C GLU A 186 -11.55 -10.62 8.95
N THR A 187 -10.87 -10.51 7.79
CA THR A 187 -9.73 -11.38 7.45
C THR A 187 -8.56 -11.20 8.41
N VAL A 188 -8.22 -9.96 8.77
CA VAL A 188 -7.16 -9.67 9.75
C VAL A 188 -7.53 -10.22 11.12
N CYS A 189 -8.75 -9.99 11.61
CA CYS A 189 -9.21 -10.51 12.90
C CYS A 189 -9.18 -12.04 12.93
N ARG A 190 -9.70 -12.70 11.89
CA ARG A 190 -9.70 -14.16 11.77
C ARG A 190 -8.29 -14.75 11.84
N ILE A 191 -7.36 -14.22 11.04
CA ILE A 191 -5.98 -14.73 11.02
C ILE A 191 -5.30 -14.51 12.37
N LYS A 192 -5.50 -13.35 12.98
CA LYS A 192 -4.96 -13.04 14.31
C LYS A 192 -5.46 -14.00 15.39
N GLU A 193 -6.75 -14.35 15.36
CA GLU A 193 -7.32 -15.35 16.28
C GLU A 193 -6.76 -16.75 16.03
N ASP A 194 -6.50 -17.12 14.79
CA ASP A 194 -5.93 -18.43 14.45
C ASP A 194 -4.45 -18.54 14.84
N GLU A 195 -3.68 -17.44 14.83
CA GLU A 195 -2.28 -17.41 15.32
C GLU A 195 -2.16 -17.40 16.85
N LEU A 196 -3.23 -17.01 17.57
CA LEU A 196 -3.29 -16.98 19.03
C LEU A 196 -3.72 -18.31 19.66
N LYS A 197 -4.15 -19.28 18.86
CA LYS A 197 -4.49 -20.65 19.27
C LYS A 197 -3.26 -21.55 19.29
#